data_AF-A0A5D2QB12-F1
#
_entry.id   AF-A0A5D2QB12-F1
#
_cell.length_a   1.000
_cell.length_b   1.000
_cell.length_c   1.000
_cell.angle_alpha   90.00
_cell.angle_beta   90.00
_cell.angle_gamma   90.00
#
_symmetry.space_group_name_H-M   'P 1'
#
loop_
_entity.id
_entity.type
_entity.pdbx_description
1 polymer ?
#
loop_
_entity_poly.entity_id
_entity_poly.type
_entity_poly.pdbx_seq_one_letter_code
_entity_poly.pdbx_strand_id
1 'polypeptide(L)'
;MKNLELVQDVAALNFPKAVILGNHDSWSTQQFSSKKKDRVQLQLECLGQEHVGYKRLDFPLLKLSIVGGWPFSCGGQQIFRKRLLSARYGIQDMEGSAKRIYEAALGTPEDHLVILLAHNGSTGLGSELNDICGKDWVFGGGDHGDPDLAQAISHLKETTNVSIPLLVFGHMHKELAHGNGLRKMIVVGADDIIYLNGAIVPRVKRSTNETSLHASNSDGTYRAFTLVEILSGQVNKISESWVSVVGNETTLEEEHILFKSNGQSSC
;
A
#
# COMPACT_ATOMS: atom_id res chain seq x y z
N MET A 1 -4.43 12.84 -16.60
CA MET A 1 -3.62 11.66 -17.04
C MET A 1 -4.23 10.41 -16.41
N LYS A 2 -4.41 9.32 -17.15
CA LYS A 2 -4.93 8.05 -16.58
C LYS A 2 -3.92 6.94 -16.83
N ASN A 3 -3.59 6.24 -15.75
CA ASN A 3 -2.37 5.52 -15.40
C ASN A 3 -1.93 4.28 -16.22
N LEU A 4 -2.45 4.03 -17.43
CA LEU A 4 -2.09 2.77 -18.11
C LEU A 4 -0.60 2.69 -18.46
N GLU A 5 -0.01 3.78 -18.95
CA GLU A 5 1.43 3.87 -19.24
C GLU A 5 2.26 3.64 -17.97
N LEU A 6 1.91 4.29 -16.85
CA LEU A 6 2.60 4.06 -15.58
C LEU A 6 2.49 2.59 -15.12
N VAL A 7 1.32 1.96 -15.27
CA VAL A 7 1.15 0.54 -14.94
C VAL A 7 1.99 -0.35 -15.86
N GLN A 8 2.13 0.00 -17.14
CA GLN A 8 3.01 -0.68 -18.08
C GLN A 8 4.48 -0.53 -17.68
N ASP A 9 4.90 0.67 -17.28
CA ASP A 9 6.27 0.92 -16.79
C ASP A 9 6.56 0.12 -15.52
N VAL A 10 5.61 0.05 -14.58
CA VAL A 10 5.74 -0.76 -13.36
C VAL A 10 5.83 -2.25 -13.69
N ALA A 11 4.98 -2.75 -14.61
CA ALA A 11 5.00 -4.15 -15.04
C ALA A 11 6.29 -4.52 -15.79
N ALA A 12 6.94 -3.56 -16.47
CA ALA A 12 8.19 -3.77 -17.19
C ALA A 12 9.43 -3.85 -16.29
N LEU A 13 9.31 -3.55 -15.00
CA LEU A 13 10.43 -3.63 -14.05
C LEU A 13 10.83 -5.10 -13.83
N ASN A 14 12.10 -5.45 -14.05
CA ASN A 14 12.57 -6.84 -13.96
C ASN A 14 13.09 -7.22 -12.56
N PHE A 15 12.23 -7.11 -11.55
CA PHE A 15 12.52 -7.57 -10.18
C PHE A 15 11.25 -8.07 -9.48
N PRO A 16 11.34 -8.94 -8.46
CA PRO A 16 10.18 -9.43 -7.71
C PRO A 16 9.32 -8.28 -7.19
N LYS A 17 8.03 -8.23 -7.59
CA LYS A 17 7.12 -7.16 -7.17
C LYS A 17 5.71 -7.68 -6.94
N ALA A 18 4.99 -6.99 -6.07
CA ALA A 18 3.56 -7.12 -5.89
C ALA A 18 2.93 -5.73 -5.98
N VAL A 19 1.76 -5.65 -6.61
CA VAL A 19 1.06 -4.40 -6.91
C VAL A 19 -0.38 -4.54 -6.44
N ILE A 20 -0.92 -3.48 -5.84
CA ILE A 20 -2.35 -3.35 -5.63
C ILE A 20 -2.82 -2.02 -6.23
N LEU A 21 -3.86 -2.10 -7.07
CA LEU A 21 -4.47 -0.93 -7.69
C LEU A 21 -5.33 -0.16 -6.69
N GLY A 22 -5.29 1.17 -6.77
CA GLY A 22 -5.99 2.10 -5.90
C GLY A 22 -7.29 2.66 -6.47
N ASN A 23 -8.02 3.44 -5.66
CA ASN A 23 -9.28 4.06 -6.08
C ASN A 23 -9.18 4.83 -7.40
N HIS A 24 -8.08 5.55 -7.62
CA HIS A 24 -7.86 6.34 -8.84
C HIS A 24 -7.68 5.50 -10.11
N ASP A 25 -7.25 4.24 -10.00
CA ASP A 25 -7.05 3.34 -11.14
C ASP A 25 -8.37 2.81 -11.72
N SER A 26 -9.48 2.99 -10.99
CA SER A 26 -10.84 2.61 -11.42
C SER A 26 -11.82 3.78 -11.56
N TRP A 27 -11.40 5.02 -11.26
CA TRP A 27 -12.30 6.18 -11.09
C TRP A 27 -13.19 6.49 -12.29
N SER A 28 -12.74 6.18 -13.50
CA SER A 28 -13.53 6.44 -14.72
C SER A 28 -14.15 5.22 -15.36
N THR A 29 -14.03 4.05 -14.73
CA THR A 29 -14.60 2.82 -15.27
C THR A 29 -16.08 2.78 -14.91
N GLN A 30 -16.94 3.05 -15.90
CA GLN A 30 -18.39 3.10 -15.75
C GLN A 30 -19.11 1.96 -16.47
N GLN A 31 -18.49 1.34 -17.48
CA GLN A 31 -19.10 0.32 -18.32
C GLN A 31 -18.26 -0.96 -18.32
N PHE A 32 -18.95 -2.09 -18.13
CA PHE A 32 -18.40 -3.45 -18.25
C PHE A 32 -18.98 -4.04 -19.52
N SER A 33 -18.16 -4.22 -20.55
CA SER A 33 -18.58 -4.81 -21.82
C SER A 33 -17.69 -5.99 -22.14
N SER A 34 -18.29 -7.11 -22.52
CA SER A 34 -17.55 -8.27 -23.06
C SER A 34 -16.94 -7.98 -24.44
N LYS A 35 -17.40 -6.95 -25.15
CA LYS A 35 -16.95 -6.60 -26.51
C LYS A 35 -15.71 -5.70 -26.54
N LYS A 36 -15.45 -4.92 -25.48
CA LYS A 36 -14.32 -4.00 -25.41
C LYS A 36 -13.72 -3.99 -24.01
N LYS A 37 -12.41 -4.25 -23.93
CA LYS A 37 -11.66 -4.17 -22.67
C LYS A 37 -11.69 -2.75 -22.12
N ASP A 38 -12.17 -2.59 -20.90
CA ASP A 38 -12.04 -1.33 -20.17
C ASP A 38 -10.60 -1.15 -19.63
N ARG A 39 -10.30 0.06 -19.13
CA ARG A 39 -8.94 0.37 -18.66
C ARG A 39 -8.52 -0.46 -17.45
N VAL A 40 -9.45 -0.88 -16.60
CA VAL A 40 -9.14 -1.76 -15.47
C VAL A 40 -8.76 -3.14 -16.01
N GLN A 41 -9.47 -3.67 -17.00
CA GLN A 41 -9.09 -4.92 -17.66
C GLN A 41 -7.66 -4.84 -18.22
N LEU A 42 -7.31 -3.76 -18.91
CA LEU A 42 -5.97 -3.59 -19.48
C LEU A 42 -4.87 -3.52 -18.41
N GLN A 43 -5.13 -2.81 -17.30
CA GLN A 43 -4.19 -2.76 -16.15
C GLN A 43 -4.00 -4.14 -15.52
N LEU A 44 -5.10 -4.89 -15.31
CA LEU A 44 -5.04 -6.24 -14.74
C LEU A 44 -4.31 -7.23 -15.66
N GLU A 45 -4.52 -7.14 -16.97
CA GLU A 45 -3.79 -7.97 -17.94
C GLU A 45 -2.30 -7.62 -18.00
N CYS A 46 -1.98 -6.33 -17.86
CA CYS A 46 -0.59 -5.87 -17.83
C CYS A 46 0.16 -6.36 -16.60
N LEU A 47 -0.46 -6.31 -15.41
CA LEU A 47 0.15 -6.75 -14.15
C LEU A 47 0.11 -8.28 -13.98
N GLY A 48 -0.87 -8.96 -14.59
CA GLY A 48 -1.00 -10.41 -14.50
C GLY A 48 -1.08 -10.92 -13.06
N GLN A 49 -0.10 -11.73 -12.65
CA GLN A 49 -0.02 -12.29 -11.29
C GLN A 49 0.57 -11.31 -10.26
N GLU A 50 1.21 -10.23 -10.71
CA GLU A 50 1.78 -9.22 -9.81
C GLU A 50 0.70 -8.37 -9.14
N HIS A 51 -0.51 -8.29 -9.73
CA HIS A 51 -1.65 -7.66 -9.05
C HIS A 51 -2.26 -8.60 -8.01
N VAL A 52 -2.07 -8.28 -6.74
CA VAL A 52 -2.40 -9.16 -5.60
C VAL A 52 -3.78 -8.94 -5.01
N GLY A 53 -4.60 -8.00 -5.52
CA GLY A 53 -5.93 -7.74 -4.94
C GLY A 53 -6.78 -9.02 -4.81
N TYR A 54 -7.14 -9.38 -3.58
CA TYR A 54 -7.82 -10.64 -3.22
C TYR A 54 -7.09 -11.93 -3.64
N LYS A 55 -5.77 -11.88 -3.72
CA LYS A 55 -4.89 -12.98 -4.10
C LYS A 55 -3.65 -13.00 -3.22
N ARG A 56 -2.90 -14.09 -3.32
CA ARG A 56 -1.56 -14.22 -2.75
C ARG A 56 -0.53 -14.36 -3.86
N LEU A 57 0.63 -13.75 -3.65
CA LEU A 57 1.84 -13.98 -4.43
C LEU A 57 2.96 -14.44 -3.51
N ASP A 58 3.53 -15.61 -3.81
CA ASP A 58 4.59 -16.22 -3.02
C ASP A 58 5.97 -15.90 -3.61
N PHE A 59 6.91 -15.57 -2.73
CA PHE A 59 8.33 -15.38 -3.02
C PHE A 59 9.16 -16.36 -2.20
N PRO A 60 9.29 -17.64 -2.64
CA PRO A 60 9.93 -18.69 -1.84
C PRO A 60 11.38 -18.40 -1.46
N LEU A 61 12.15 -17.76 -2.36
CA LEU A 61 13.54 -17.37 -2.09
C LEU A 61 13.66 -16.32 -0.97
N LEU A 62 12.60 -15.53 -0.75
CA LEU A 62 12.52 -14.54 0.32
C LEU A 62 11.78 -15.06 1.55
N LYS A 63 11.23 -16.29 1.50
CA LYS A 63 10.30 -16.83 2.50
C LYS A 63 9.20 -15.84 2.85
N LEU A 64 8.58 -15.29 1.81
CA LEU A 64 7.64 -14.19 1.92
C LEU A 64 6.42 -14.46 1.06
N SER A 65 5.24 -14.16 1.59
CA SER A 65 3.99 -14.17 0.85
C SER A 65 3.31 -12.81 0.98
N ILE A 66 2.93 -12.23 -0.16
CA ILE A 66 2.14 -11.00 -0.19
C ILE A 66 0.69 -11.36 -0.40
N VAL A 67 -0.18 -10.99 0.54
CA VAL A 67 -1.62 -11.17 0.43
C VAL A 67 -2.26 -9.80 0.23
N GLY A 68 -2.97 -9.64 -0.89
CA GLY A 68 -3.60 -8.37 -1.23
C GLY A 68 -4.99 -8.22 -0.63
N GLY A 69 -5.25 -7.04 -0.08
CA GLY A 69 -6.56 -6.62 0.41
C GLY A 69 -7.54 -6.23 -0.71
N TRP A 70 -8.52 -5.39 -0.36
CA TRP A 70 -9.51 -4.85 -1.28
C TRP A 70 -8.88 -3.90 -2.32
N PRO A 71 -8.81 -4.29 -3.61
CA PRO A 71 -8.31 -3.40 -4.66
C PRO A 71 -9.33 -2.30 -4.95
N PHE A 72 -8.82 -1.13 -5.35
CA PHE A 72 -9.61 0.06 -5.65
C PHE A 72 -10.33 0.68 -4.44
N SER A 73 -10.04 0.23 -3.21
CA SER A 73 -10.62 0.80 -1.99
C SER A 73 -10.55 2.32 -1.99
N CYS A 74 -11.62 2.98 -1.55
CA CYS A 74 -11.62 4.41 -1.24
C CYS A 74 -11.85 4.66 0.26
N GLY A 75 -11.60 3.65 1.08
CA GLY A 75 -11.78 3.71 2.51
C GLY A 75 -13.21 3.66 3.02
N GLY A 76 -13.32 3.33 4.31
CA GLY A 76 -14.55 3.35 5.08
C GLY A 76 -15.49 2.16 4.82
N GLN A 77 -16.68 2.25 5.40
CA GLN A 77 -17.60 1.11 5.52
C GLN A 77 -18.33 0.74 4.23
N GLN A 78 -18.32 1.60 3.21
CA GLN A 78 -19.10 1.38 1.99
C GLN A 78 -18.22 0.87 0.87
N ILE A 79 -18.68 -0.19 0.20
CA ILE A 79 -17.99 -0.72 -0.97
C ILE A 79 -18.02 0.30 -2.12
N PHE A 80 -16.85 0.85 -2.42
CA PHE A 80 -16.60 1.61 -3.62
C PHE A 80 -16.68 0.71 -4.86
N ARG A 81 -17.34 1.21 -5.91
CA ARG A 81 -17.45 0.51 -7.20
C ARG A 81 -17.99 -0.92 -7.07
N LYS A 82 -19.03 -1.14 -6.28
CA LYS A 82 -19.66 -2.46 -6.07
C LYS A 82 -19.88 -3.27 -7.36
N ARG A 83 -20.34 -2.63 -8.45
CA ARG A 83 -20.50 -3.32 -9.76
C ARG A 83 -19.18 -3.83 -10.35
N LEU A 84 -18.09 -3.08 -10.21
CA LEU A 84 -16.75 -3.49 -10.66
C LEU A 84 -16.26 -4.69 -9.84
N LEU A 85 -16.35 -4.61 -8.52
CA LEU A 85 -15.91 -5.68 -7.64
C LEU A 85 -16.72 -6.95 -7.81
N SER A 86 -18.04 -6.81 -7.90
CA SER A 86 -18.97 -7.91 -8.21
C SER A 86 -18.60 -8.59 -9.53
N ALA A 87 -18.41 -7.81 -10.60
CA ALA A 87 -18.10 -8.36 -11.93
C ALA A 87 -16.71 -9.00 -12.04
N ARG A 88 -15.71 -8.49 -11.32
CA ARG A 88 -14.30 -8.92 -11.47
C ARG A 88 -13.81 -9.88 -10.40
N TYR A 89 -14.37 -9.80 -9.20
CA TYR A 89 -13.92 -10.52 -8.02
C TYR A 89 -15.06 -11.26 -7.31
N GLY A 90 -16.31 -11.11 -7.76
CA GLY A 90 -17.46 -11.77 -7.14
C GLY A 90 -17.92 -11.15 -5.82
N ILE A 91 -17.32 -10.04 -5.38
CA ILE A 91 -17.57 -9.43 -4.06
C ILE A 91 -18.85 -8.59 -4.08
N GLN A 92 -19.77 -8.86 -3.14
CA GLN A 92 -21.04 -8.15 -3.01
C GLN A 92 -21.12 -7.24 -1.77
N ASP A 93 -20.37 -7.57 -0.72
CA ASP A 93 -20.41 -6.95 0.60
C ASP A 93 -19.05 -7.11 1.31
N MET A 94 -18.91 -6.40 2.45
CA MET A 94 -17.65 -6.36 3.20
C MET A 94 -17.30 -7.72 3.81
N GLU A 95 -18.29 -8.52 4.18
CA GLU A 95 -18.07 -9.87 4.69
C GLU A 95 -17.47 -10.78 3.61
N GLY A 96 -18.02 -10.75 2.39
CA GLY A 96 -17.46 -11.45 1.24
C GLY A 96 -16.05 -10.96 0.90
N SER A 97 -15.80 -9.66 1.05
CA SER A 97 -14.47 -9.06 0.90
C SER A 97 -13.47 -9.61 1.92
N ALA A 98 -13.84 -9.60 3.21
CA ALA A 98 -13.02 -10.09 4.31
C ALA A 98 -12.71 -11.58 4.15
N LYS A 99 -13.74 -12.37 3.82
CA LYS A 99 -13.60 -13.80 3.53
C LYS A 99 -12.61 -14.04 2.39
N ARG A 100 -12.64 -13.22 1.35
CA ARG A 100 -11.73 -13.37 0.21
C ARG A 100 -10.27 -13.07 0.57
N ILE A 101 -10.03 -12.07 1.41
CA ILE A 101 -8.70 -11.76 1.95
C ILE A 101 -8.21 -12.92 2.83
N TYR A 102 -9.07 -13.42 3.71
CA TYR A 102 -8.80 -14.59 4.54
C TYR A 102 -8.43 -15.82 3.70
N GLU A 103 -9.26 -16.17 2.71
CA GLU A 103 -9.02 -17.29 1.80
C GLU A 103 -7.71 -17.16 1.02
N ALA A 104 -7.32 -15.93 0.63
CA ALA A 104 -6.06 -15.70 -0.06
C ALA A 104 -4.84 -16.00 0.83
N ALA A 105 -4.93 -15.75 2.13
CA ALA A 105 -3.87 -16.06 3.08
C ALA A 105 -3.77 -17.56 3.41
N LEU A 106 -4.85 -18.34 3.24
CA LEU A 106 -4.85 -19.77 3.52
C LEU A 106 -3.87 -20.54 2.63
N GLY A 107 -3.21 -21.55 3.21
CA GLY A 107 -2.22 -22.37 2.52
C GLY A 107 -0.93 -21.61 2.18
N THR A 108 -0.64 -20.51 2.89
CA THR A 108 0.68 -19.88 2.87
C THR A 108 1.69 -20.92 3.39
N PRO A 109 2.88 -21.06 2.76
CA PRO A 109 3.90 -21.98 3.26
C PRO A 109 4.25 -21.69 4.72
N GLU A 110 4.47 -22.74 5.52
CA GLU A 110 4.64 -22.60 6.98
C GLU A 110 5.86 -21.75 7.38
N ASP A 111 6.90 -21.72 6.54
CA ASP A 111 8.11 -20.95 6.80
C ASP A 111 8.08 -19.54 6.17
N HIS A 112 6.95 -19.12 5.58
CA HIS A 112 6.78 -17.79 5.03
C HIS A 112 6.24 -16.79 6.05
N LEU A 113 6.75 -15.56 5.97
CA LEU A 113 6.08 -14.38 6.53
C LEU A 113 4.96 -13.93 5.59
N VAL A 114 3.86 -13.44 6.15
CA VAL A 114 2.80 -12.79 5.38
C VAL A 114 2.88 -11.28 5.53
N ILE A 115 3.01 -10.56 4.42
CA ILE A 115 2.78 -9.12 4.37
C ILE A 115 1.43 -8.89 3.73
N LEU A 116 0.56 -8.17 4.45
CA LEU A 116 -0.69 -7.68 3.88
C LEU A 116 -0.41 -6.41 3.07
N LEU A 117 -0.89 -6.37 1.83
CA LEU A 117 -0.79 -5.21 0.96
C LEU A 117 -2.19 -4.71 0.59
N ALA A 118 -2.54 -3.52 1.06
CA ALA A 118 -3.85 -2.90 0.81
C ALA A 118 -3.70 -1.53 0.15
N HIS A 119 -4.75 -1.01 -0.49
CA HIS A 119 -4.71 0.38 -0.93
C HIS A 119 -5.00 1.35 0.21
N ASN A 120 -5.90 0.99 1.12
CA ASN A 120 -6.22 1.73 2.33
C ASN A 120 -5.97 0.88 3.59
N GLY A 121 -5.82 1.52 4.75
CA GLY A 121 -5.49 0.84 5.99
C GLY A 121 -6.70 0.20 6.66
N SER A 122 -6.47 -0.58 7.70
CA SER A 122 -7.54 -1.25 8.48
C SER A 122 -8.35 -0.24 9.31
N THR A 123 -9.65 -0.49 9.48
CA THR A 123 -10.44 0.26 10.47
C THR A 123 -9.96 -0.06 11.91
N GLY A 124 -10.28 0.83 12.85
CA GLY A 124 -9.80 0.81 14.23
C GLY A 124 -8.54 1.64 14.46
N LEU A 125 -8.07 2.36 13.44
CA LEU A 125 -6.80 3.10 13.42
C LEU A 125 -6.97 4.58 13.03
N GLY A 126 -8.18 5.13 13.18
CA GLY A 126 -8.53 6.49 12.75
C GLY A 126 -9.37 7.29 13.74
N SER A 127 -9.12 7.14 15.05
CA SER A 127 -9.86 7.87 16.09
C SER A 127 -9.73 9.40 15.97
N GLU A 128 -8.52 9.87 15.70
CA GLU A 128 -8.18 11.29 15.54
C GLU A 128 -7.89 11.63 14.08
N LEU A 129 -8.03 12.90 13.70
CA LEU A 129 -7.80 13.38 12.33
C LEU A 129 -6.43 12.97 11.76
N ASN A 130 -5.39 13.03 12.59
CA ASN A 130 -4.00 12.75 12.17
C ASN A 130 -3.58 11.30 12.40
N ASP A 131 -4.47 10.43 12.86
CA ASP A 131 -4.19 9.01 12.95
C ASP A 131 -3.98 8.39 11.56
N ILE A 132 -3.33 7.23 11.50
CA ILE A 132 -2.89 6.62 10.24
C ILE A 132 -4.06 6.34 9.28
N CYS A 133 -5.26 6.08 9.80
CA CYS A 133 -6.52 5.95 9.03
C CYS A 133 -7.56 7.03 9.37
N GLY A 134 -7.15 8.13 10.00
CA GLY A 134 -8.03 9.24 10.41
C GLY A 134 -8.55 10.06 9.23
N LYS A 135 -9.85 10.33 9.19
CA LYS A 135 -10.48 11.16 8.15
C LYS A 135 -10.26 12.64 8.45
N ASP A 136 -9.62 13.37 7.53
CA ASP A 136 -9.16 14.75 7.75
C ASP A 136 -9.78 15.80 6.82
N TRP A 137 -10.62 15.39 5.88
CA TRP A 137 -11.27 16.27 4.89
C TRP A 137 -12.75 16.57 5.16
N VAL A 138 -13.29 16.14 6.31
CA VAL A 138 -14.66 16.47 6.73
C VAL A 138 -14.70 16.87 8.20
N PHE A 139 -15.62 17.77 8.54
CA PHE A 139 -15.86 18.16 9.92
C PHE A 139 -16.28 16.94 10.77
N GLY A 140 -15.69 16.81 11.95
CA GLY A 140 -15.91 15.68 12.87
C GLY A 140 -14.99 14.47 12.63
N GLY A 141 -14.29 14.41 11.49
CA GLY A 141 -13.31 13.37 11.20
C GLY A 141 -13.87 11.95 11.23
N GLY A 142 -13.16 11.05 11.94
CA GLY A 142 -13.55 9.65 12.16
C GLY A 142 -12.68 8.64 11.43
N ASP A 143 -12.95 7.36 11.68
CA ASP A 143 -12.17 6.28 11.10
C ASP A 143 -12.51 6.07 9.61
N HIS A 144 -11.49 6.08 8.76
CA HIS A 144 -11.60 5.85 7.34
C HIS A 144 -10.97 4.54 6.86
N GLY A 145 -10.59 3.66 7.77
CA GLY A 145 -10.04 2.36 7.43
C GLY A 145 -11.08 1.40 6.86
N ASP A 146 -10.56 0.34 6.26
CA ASP A 146 -11.26 -0.75 5.60
C ASP A 146 -11.71 -1.80 6.64
N PRO A 147 -13.03 -2.01 6.85
CA PRO A 147 -13.51 -2.97 7.86
C PRO A 147 -13.27 -4.43 7.49
N ASP A 148 -13.26 -4.75 6.19
CA ASP A 148 -13.01 -6.10 5.70
C ASP A 148 -11.58 -6.56 6.00
N LEU A 149 -10.61 -5.64 5.94
CA LEU A 149 -9.23 -5.87 6.30
C LEU A 149 -9.09 -6.18 7.79
N ALA A 150 -9.73 -5.38 8.65
CA ALA A 150 -9.76 -5.63 10.11
C ALA A 150 -10.36 -7.01 10.43
N GLN A 151 -11.48 -7.33 9.80
CA GLN A 151 -12.18 -8.61 9.98
C GLN A 151 -11.32 -9.80 9.53
N ALA A 152 -10.68 -9.69 8.35
CA ALA A 152 -9.81 -10.74 7.84
C ALA A 152 -8.60 -10.98 8.76
N ILE A 153 -7.98 -9.92 9.29
CA ILE A 153 -6.87 -10.02 10.25
C ILE A 153 -7.32 -10.71 11.53
N SER A 154 -8.46 -10.32 12.11
CA SER A 154 -9.00 -10.97 13.31
C SER A 154 -9.22 -12.47 13.08
N HIS A 155 -9.89 -12.82 11.98
CA HIS A 155 -10.15 -14.22 11.65
C HIS A 155 -8.87 -15.03 11.41
N LEU A 156 -7.86 -14.47 10.74
CA LEU A 156 -6.58 -15.15 10.53
C LEU A 156 -5.87 -15.44 11.86
N LYS A 157 -5.86 -14.48 12.78
CA LYS A 157 -5.27 -14.64 14.11
C LYS A 157 -6.01 -15.66 14.97
N GLU A 158 -7.34 -15.72 14.86
CA GLU A 158 -8.16 -16.64 15.63
C GLU A 158 -8.09 -18.09 15.13
N THR A 159 -7.84 -18.30 13.83
CA THR A 159 -8.02 -19.61 13.20
C THR A 159 -6.74 -20.20 12.59
N THR A 160 -5.64 -19.47 12.55
CA THR A 160 -4.39 -19.89 11.90
C THR A 160 -3.17 -19.48 12.71
N ASN A 161 -2.01 -20.07 12.39
CA ASN A 161 -0.70 -19.68 12.92
C ASN A 161 0.09 -18.78 11.95
N VAL A 162 -0.60 -18.13 11.00
CA VAL A 162 0.06 -17.28 10.01
C VAL A 162 0.71 -16.08 10.69
N SER A 163 2.01 -15.87 10.46
CA SER A 163 2.74 -14.71 10.96
C SER A 163 2.52 -13.51 10.03
N ILE A 164 1.90 -12.44 10.55
CA ILE A 164 1.62 -11.21 9.81
C ILE A 164 2.38 -10.04 10.46
N PRO A 165 3.71 -9.92 10.30
CA PRO A 165 4.48 -8.87 10.97
C PRO A 165 4.21 -7.46 10.42
N LEU A 166 3.65 -7.35 9.22
CA LEU A 166 3.54 -6.07 8.52
C LEU A 166 2.29 -6.00 7.64
N LEU A 167 1.60 -4.88 7.74
CA LEU A 167 0.54 -4.44 6.83
C LEU A 167 0.96 -3.13 6.18
N VAL A 168 1.14 -3.15 4.85
CA VAL A 168 1.49 -1.97 4.06
C VAL A 168 0.26 -1.47 3.31
N PHE A 169 0.02 -0.17 3.38
CA PHE A 169 -1.05 0.46 2.63
C PHE A 169 -0.72 1.87 2.16
N GLY A 170 -1.64 2.49 1.42
CA GLY A 170 -1.54 3.86 0.92
C GLY A 170 -2.81 4.67 1.20
N HIS A 171 -3.29 5.40 0.19
CA HIS A 171 -4.50 6.23 0.22
C HIS A 171 -4.49 7.44 1.18
N MET A 172 -4.20 7.23 2.46
CA MET A 172 -4.25 8.23 3.51
C MET A 172 -3.00 9.11 3.46
N HIS A 173 -3.03 10.22 2.71
CA HIS A 173 -1.83 11.03 2.45
C HIS A 173 -1.14 11.53 3.74
N LYS A 174 0.20 11.61 3.68
CA LYS A 174 1.05 12.10 4.79
C LYS A 174 0.71 13.53 5.22
N GLU A 175 0.56 14.43 4.26
CA GLU A 175 0.10 15.79 4.53
C GLU A 175 -1.43 15.78 4.69
N LEU A 176 -1.91 16.36 5.79
CA LEU A 176 -3.33 16.46 6.04
C LEU A 176 -3.99 17.48 5.12
N ALA A 177 -5.27 17.26 4.83
CA ALA A 177 -6.10 18.15 4.04
C ALA A 177 -6.01 19.59 4.55
N HIS A 178 -5.99 20.53 3.61
CA HIS A 178 -5.88 21.97 3.87
C HIS A 178 -4.59 22.39 4.60
N GLY A 179 -3.54 21.54 4.62
CA GLY A 179 -2.26 21.86 5.24
C GLY A 179 -2.28 21.78 6.77
N ASN A 180 -3.21 21.03 7.35
CA ASN A 180 -3.45 20.96 8.79
C ASN A 180 -2.47 20.08 9.57
N GLY A 181 -1.25 19.90 9.06
CA GLY A 181 -0.19 19.11 9.70
C GLY A 181 0.09 17.77 9.02
N LEU A 182 0.66 16.84 9.79
CA LEU A 182 1.14 15.56 9.30
C LEU A 182 0.39 14.39 9.95
N ARG A 183 0.14 13.37 9.14
CA ARG A 183 -0.41 12.08 9.54
C ARG A 183 0.64 11.20 10.20
N LYS A 184 0.25 10.42 11.20
CA LYS A 184 1.05 9.28 11.71
C LYS A 184 1.20 8.28 10.56
N MET A 185 2.43 7.96 10.15
CA MET A 185 2.68 7.05 9.02
C MET A 185 2.91 5.60 9.45
N ILE A 186 3.01 5.36 10.75
CA ILE A 186 3.24 4.05 11.33
C ILE A 186 2.48 3.89 12.64
N VAL A 187 1.94 2.69 12.87
CA VAL A 187 1.37 2.25 14.15
C VAL A 187 1.80 0.81 14.40
N VAL A 188 2.23 0.50 15.61
CA VAL A 188 2.43 -0.90 16.04
C VAL A 188 1.18 -1.31 16.82
N GLY A 189 0.46 -2.31 16.32
CA GLY A 189 -0.74 -2.83 16.96
C GLY A 189 -0.41 -3.55 18.27
N ALA A 190 -1.42 -3.75 19.12
CA ALA A 190 -1.29 -4.57 20.33
C ALA A 190 -1.03 -6.06 20.02
N ASP A 191 -1.10 -6.43 18.76
CA ASP A 191 -0.83 -7.75 18.19
C ASP A 191 0.51 -7.83 17.47
N ASP A 192 1.39 -6.85 17.71
CA ASP A 192 2.72 -6.71 17.11
C ASP A 192 2.75 -6.58 15.58
N ILE A 193 1.57 -6.41 14.94
CA ILE A 193 1.47 -6.08 13.53
C ILE A 193 1.88 -4.62 13.36
N ILE A 194 2.85 -4.36 12.47
CA ILE A 194 3.21 -3.00 12.10
C ILE A 194 2.32 -2.57 10.94
N TYR A 195 1.53 -1.52 11.15
CA TYR A 195 0.73 -0.85 10.13
C TYR A 195 1.56 0.29 9.55
N LEU A 196 1.90 0.18 8.26
CA LEU A 196 2.76 1.12 7.56
C LEU A 196 2.01 1.77 6.39
N ASN A 197 1.90 3.08 6.43
CA ASN A 197 1.33 3.87 5.35
C ASN A 197 2.45 4.47 4.48
N GLY A 198 2.43 4.15 3.17
CA GLY A 198 3.39 4.63 2.17
C GLY A 198 2.90 5.82 1.32
N ALA A 199 1.79 6.47 1.69
CA ALA A 199 1.15 7.53 0.90
C ALA A 199 1.82 8.90 1.04
N ILE A 200 3.02 9.04 0.49
CA ILE A 200 3.73 10.33 0.36
C ILE A 200 3.36 10.97 -0.98
N VAL A 201 2.77 12.18 -0.95
CA VAL A 201 2.34 12.93 -2.14
C VAL A 201 2.76 14.39 -1.98
N PRO A 202 3.48 14.98 -2.97
CA PRO A 202 4.02 14.34 -4.16
C PRO A 202 5.20 13.39 -3.84
N ARG A 203 5.22 12.20 -4.46
CA ARG A 203 6.32 11.24 -4.34
C ARG A 203 7.56 11.62 -5.15
N VAL A 204 7.37 12.46 -6.17
CA VAL A 204 8.45 12.98 -7.03
C VAL A 204 8.37 14.50 -6.99
N LYS A 205 9.45 15.14 -6.54
CA LYS A 205 9.63 16.60 -6.55
C LYS A 205 10.71 16.95 -7.56
N ARG A 206 10.57 18.07 -8.28
CA ARG A 206 11.66 18.58 -9.13
C ARG A 206 12.67 19.33 -8.29
N SER A 207 13.95 19.23 -8.64
CA SER A 207 14.99 20.04 -8.01
C SER A 207 14.84 21.49 -8.46
N THR A 208 14.45 22.39 -7.55
CA THR A 208 14.38 23.82 -7.82
C THR A 208 15.69 24.47 -7.35
N ASN A 209 16.69 24.52 -8.23
CA ASN A 209 17.89 25.34 -8.00
C ASN A 209 17.54 26.83 -8.19
N GLU A 210 16.86 27.47 -7.23
CA GLU A 210 16.52 28.90 -7.32
C GLU A 210 17.66 29.85 -6.88
N THR A 211 18.82 29.35 -6.46
CA THR A 211 19.91 30.20 -5.94
C THR A 211 21.20 30.23 -6.77
N SER A 212 21.21 29.70 -7.99
CA SER A 212 22.39 29.72 -8.84
C SER A 212 22.12 30.43 -10.18
N LEU A 213 22.65 31.65 -10.33
CA LEU A 213 22.68 32.45 -11.58
C LEU A 213 23.45 31.79 -12.75
N HIS A 214 23.82 30.51 -12.61
CA HIS A 214 24.36 29.65 -13.65
C HIS A 214 23.67 28.29 -13.59
N ALA A 215 22.39 28.25 -13.98
CA ALA A 215 21.63 27.01 -14.13
C ALA A 215 22.26 26.17 -15.25
N SER A 216 23.12 25.22 -14.87
CA SER A 216 23.37 24.05 -15.70
C SER A 216 22.07 23.22 -15.74
N ASN A 217 21.71 22.74 -16.93
CA ASN A 217 20.45 22.04 -17.26
C ASN A 217 20.31 20.65 -16.60
N SER A 218 20.79 20.43 -15.37
CA SER A 218 20.58 19.16 -14.68
C SER A 218 19.17 19.12 -14.07
N ASP A 219 18.21 18.67 -14.89
CA ASP A 219 16.79 18.50 -14.57
C ASP A 219 16.59 17.31 -13.60
N GLY A 220 17.03 17.49 -12.34
CA GLY A 220 17.02 16.47 -11.30
C GLY A 220 15.67 16.30 -10.61
N THR A 221 15.44 15.12 -10.02
CA THR A 221 14.23 14.84 -9.21
C THR A 221 14.59 14.27 -7.84
N TYR A 222 13.81 14.62 -6.82
CA TYR A 222 13.81 13.96 -5.52
C TYR A 222 12.65 12.97 -5.46
N ARG A 223 12.93 11.71 -5.12
CA ARG A 223 11.95 10.62 -5.13
C ARG A 223 11.87 9.98 -3.75
N ALA A 224 10.65 9.90 -3.21
CA ALA A 224 10.40 9.26 -1.93
C ALA A 224 10.20 7.76 -2.08
N PHE A 225 10.88 7.01 -1.21
CA PHE A 225 10.73 5.58 -1.02
C PHE A 225 10.50 5.29 0.46
N THR A 226 9.75 4.23 0.75
CA THR A 226 9.67 3.67 2.10
C THR A 226 10.39 2.33 2.07
N LEU A 227 11.44 2.20 2.86
CA LEU A 227 12.25 1.00 2.94
C LEU A 227 11.89 0.24 4.21
N VAL A 228 11.74 -1.07 4.08
CA VAL A 228 11.50 -1.99 5.18
C VAL A 228 12.63 -3.02 5.18
N GLU A 229 13.37 -3.07 6.27
CA GLU A 229 14.41 -4.06 6.51
C GLU A 229 13.83 -5.18 7.37
N ILE A 230 13.84 -6.41 6.85
CA ILE A 230 13.36 -7.61 7.55
C ILE A 230 14.56 -8.51 7.81
N LEU A 231 14.79 -8.89 9.08
CA LEU A 231 15.86 -9.78 9.52
C LEU A 231 15.25 -10.92 10.33
N SER A 232 15.64 -12.16 10.01
CA SER A 232 15.22 -13.36 10.76
C SER A 232 13.70 -13.46 10.99
N GLY A 233 12.90 -13.10 10.00
CA GLY A 233 11.44 -13.17 10.13
C GLY A 233 10.77 -11.96 10.77
N GLN A 234 11.52 -10.94 11.18
CA GLN A 234 10.99 -9.78 11.88
C GLN A 234 11.36 -8.47 11.20
N VAL A 235 10.47 -7.48 11.27
CA VAL A 235 10.77 -6.12 10.80
C VAL A 235 11.80 -5.51 11.76
N ASN A 236 12.96 -5.17 11.23
CA ASN A 236 14.07 -4.59 11.99
C ASN A 236 14.09 -3.06 11.91
N LYS A 237 13.82 -2.50 10.73
CA LYS A 237 13.81 -1.05 10.52
C LYS A 237 12.83 -0.67 9.42
N ILE A 238 12.18 0.47 9.60
CA ILE A 238 11.41 1.14 8.55
C ILE A 238 11.92 2.57 8.45
N SER A 239 12.22 3.02 7.23
CA SER A 239 12.58 4.41 6.96
C SER A 239 11.84 4.99 5.75
N GLU A 240 11.56 6.28 5.83
CA GLU A 240 11.24 7.11 4.68
C GLU A 240 12.53 7.72 4.13
N SER A 241 12.84 7.47 2.88
CA SER A 241 14.07 7.92 2.23
C SER A 241 13.77 8.76 1.00
N TRP A 242 14.46 9.90 0.88
CA TRP A 242 14.42 10.76 -0.30
C TRP A 242 15.71 10.61 -1.09
N VAL A 243 15.56 10.22 -2.35
CA VAL A 243 16.69 9.96 -3.27
C VAL A 243 16.71 11.04 -4.35
N SER A 244 17.82 11.77 -4.45
CA SER A 244 18.10 12.65 -5.60
C SER A 244 18.47 11.80 -6.81
N VAL A 245 17.92 12.13 -7.96
CA VAL A 245 18.16 11.47 -9.25
C VAL A 245 18.52 12.54 -10.26
N VAL A 246 19.76 12.53 -10.76
CA VAL A 246 20.28 13.46 -11.77
C VAL A 246 20.90 12.66 -12.91
N GLY A 247 20.24 12.63 -14.07
CA GLY A 247 20.63 11.72 -15.15
C GLY A 247 20.58 10.27 -14.68
N ASN A 248 21.73 9.59 -14.66
CA ASN A 248 21.87 8.22 -14.17
C ASN A 248 22.43 8.12 -12.74
N GLU A 249 22.73 9.25 -12.10
CA GLU A 249 23.28 9.28 -10.74
C GLU A 249 22.14 9.33 -9.73
N THR A 250 22.28 8.54 -8.65
CA THR A 250 21.32 8.49 -7.55
C THR A 250 22.02 8.63 -6.21
N THR A 251 21.54 9.55 -5.37
CA THR A 251 22.12 9.83 -4.04
C THR A 251 21.01 9.85 -2.98
N LEU A 252 21.24 9.22 -1.84
CA LEU A 252 20.36 9.33 -0.68
C LEU A 252 20.58 10.70 -0.02
N GLU A 253 19.53 11.52 0.05
CA GLU A 253 19.59 12.90 0.57
C GLU A 253 19.06 12.99 1.99
N GLU A 254 17.91 12.33 2.24
CA GLU A 254 17.27 12.33 3.56
C GLU A 254 16.84 10.90 3.91
N GLU A 255 17.01 10.53 5.17
CA GLU A 255 16.44 9.32 5.75
C GLU A 255 15.78 9.65 7.09
N HIS A 256 14.49 9.34 7.19
CA HIS A 256 13.70 9.47 8.40
C HIS A 256 13.35 8.07 8.90
N ILE A 257 13.92 7.66 10.03
CA ILE A 257 13.63 6.37 10.65
C ILE A 257 12.24 6.44 11.29
N LEU A 258 11.30 5.65 10.78
CA LEU A 258 9.93 5.53 11.30
C LEU A 258 9.82 4.45 12.38
N PHE A 259 10.61 3.40 12.26
CA PHE A 259 10.67 2.30 13.22
C PHE A 259 12.06 1.67 13.25
N LYS A 260 12.47 1.22 14.42
CA LYS A 260 13.65 0.39 14.61
C LYS A 260 13.39 -0.55 15.78
N SER A 261 13.56 -1.85 15.57
CA SER A 261 13.51 -2.81 16.66
C SER A 261 14.69 -2.56 17.59
N ASN A 262 14.43 -2.43 18.89
CA ASN A 262 15.49 -2.45 19.88
C ASN A 262 16.07 -3.87 19.86
N GLY A 263 17.24 -4.06 19.23
CA GLY A 263 17.85 -5.37 19.12
C GLY A 263 17.97 -6.02 20.49
N GLN A 264 17.14 -7.03 20.77
CA GLN A 264 17.46 -7.99 21.81
C GLN A 264 18.65 -8.76 21.29
N SER A 265 19.84 -8.32 21.71
CA SER A 265 21.00 -9.20 21.75
C SER A 265 20.60 -10.32 22.70
N SER A 266 20.18 -11.46 22.16
CA SER A 266 20.08 -12.68 22.94
C SER A 266 21.47 -12.96 23.50
N CYS A 267 21.63 -12.75 24.81
CA CYS A 267 22.80 -13.12 25.59
C CYS A 267 23.10 -14.61 25.47
#